data_AF-A0A4S4BE96-F1
#
_entry.id   AF-A0A4S4BE96-F1
#
_cell.length_a   1.000
_cell.length_b   1.000
_cell.length_c   1.000
_cell.angle_alpha   90.00
_cell.angle_beta   90.00
_cell.angle_gamma   90.00
#
_symmetry.space_group_name_H-M   'P 1'
#
loop_
_entity.id
_entity.type
_entity.pdbx_description
1 polymer ?
#
loop_
_entity_poly.entity_id
_entity_poly.type
_entity_poly.pdbx_seq_one_letter_code
_entity_poly.pdbx_strand_id
1 'polypeptide(L)'
;MKQWIRTNRHLRQEEFLKAIRSKLSLSILASNVQDFSELEFVVTYDPSRMEVADLYDFTPQADVMAAGTIPGSNLEVTYQPGKIIFRKKMNIVPGTSWSGEVTTIVFRASVTDPESGFMKRIGKPEGFHFLEHRTVDHKFGIITDAYITPGNVNEPVVYIERLQRQINTFGLTDLEAVALDSGYLTPYVCKKTTE
;
A
#
# COMPACT_ATOMS: atom_id res chain seq x y z
N MET A 1 -17.71 -32.99 -28.96
CA MET A 1 -16.92 -31.92 -29.59
C MET A 1 -16.72 -30.82 -28.54
N LYS A 2 -15.57 -30.77 -27.84
CA LYS A 2 -15.32 -29.72 -26.83
C LYS A 2 -14.74 -28.51 -27.54
N GLN A 3 -15.58 -27.52 -27.81
CA GLN A 3 -15.18 -26.27 -28.43
C GLN A 3 -14.53 -25.39 -27.35
N TRP A 4 -13.20 -25.28 -27.38
CA TRP A 4 -12.49 -24.32 -26.56
C TRP A 4 -12.70 -22.93 -27.17
N ILE A 5 -13.48 -22.08 -26.50
CA ILE A 5 -13.55 -20.66 -26.83
C ILE A 5 -12.21 -20.02 -26.47
N ARG A 6 -11.26 -20.00 -27.41
CA ARG A 6 -10.04 -19.18 -27.30
C ARG A 6 -10.41 -17.73 -27.61
N THR A 7 -10.90 -17.00 -26.62
CA THR A 7 -10.89 -15.53 -26.72
C THR A 7 -9.47 -15.00 -26.52
N ASN A 8 -9.12 -13.89 -27.18
CA ASN A 8 -7.93 -13.04 -26.94
C ASN A 8 -7.84 -12.57 -25.46
N ARG A 9 -7.65 -13.51 -24.53
CA ARG A 9 -7.64 -13.27 -23.07
C ARG A 9 -6.32 -12.72 -22.58
N HIS A 10 -5.20 -13.01 -23.27
CA HIS A 10 -3.89 -12.52 -22.84
C HIS A 10 -3.72 -11.01 -22.95
N LEU A 11 -4.15 -10.39 -24.05
CA LEU A 11 -4.07 -8.93 -24.21
C LEU A 11 -4.93 -8.19 -23.16
N ARG A 12 -6.14 -8.69 -22.89
CA ARG A 12 -7.01 -8.12 -21.85
C ARG A 12 -6.48 -8.31 -20.45
N GLN A 13 -5.75 -9.40 -20.18
CA GLN A 13 -5.15 -9.62 -18.87
C GLN A 13 -3.97 -8.67 -18.64
N GLU A 14 -3.15 -8.40 -19.66
CA GLU A 14 -2.08 -7.40 -19.54
C GLU A 14 -2.61 -5.97 -19.43
N GLU A 15 -3.62 -5.59 -20.21
CA GLU A 15 -4.27 -4.27 -20.08
C GLU A 15 -5.00 -4.12 -18.73
N PHE A 16 -5.65 -5.18 -18.25
CA PHE A 16 -6.24 -5.23 -16.91
C PHE A 16 -5.16 -5.14 -15.83
N LEU A 17 -4.06 -5.88 -15.93
CA LEU A 17 -2.93 -5.81 -15.01
C LEU A 17 -2.25 -4.42 -15.05
N LYS A 18 -2.23 -3.76 -16.21
CA LYS A 18 -1.73 -2.38 -16.37
C LYS A 18 -2.67 -1.37 -15.73
N ALA A 19 -3.98 -1.59 -15.80
CA ALA A 19 -4.99 -0.80 -15.08
C ALA A 19 -4.91 -0.99 -13.56
N ILE A 20 -4.55 -2.20 -13.10
CA ILE A 20 -4.34 -2.48 -11.67
C ILE A 20 -2.99 -1.89 -11.19
N ARG A 21 -1.97 -1.79 -12.04
CA ARG A 21 -0.64 -1.23 -11.70
C ARG A 21 -0.55 0.29 -11.86
N SER A 22 -1.62 1.02 -11.58
CA SER A 22 -1.66 2.47 -11.81
C SER A 22 -0.67 3.21 -10.93
N LYS A 23 0.36 3.76 -11.57
CA LYS A 23 1.17 4.83 -11.00
C LYS A 23 0.37 6.13 -11.12
N LEU A 24 0.33 6.91 -10.05
CA LEU A 24 -0.21 8.27 -10.02
C LEU A 24 0.96 9.22 -9.77
N SER A 25 1.15 10.19 -10.66
CA SER A 25 2.19 11.21 -10.47
C SER A 25 1.58 12.50 -9.93
N LEU A 26 2.21 13.08 -8.90
CA LEU A 26 1.86 14.36 -8.32
C LEU A 26 3.06 15.31 -8.46
N SER A 27 2.91 16.33 -9.30
CA SER A 27 3.93 17.37 -9.49
C SER A 27 3.66 18.58 -8.60
N ILE A 28 4.69 19.03 -7.88
CA ILE A 28 4.67 20.25 -7.08
C ILE A 28 5.34 21.35 -7.89
N LEU A 29 4.59 22.38 -8.26
CA LEU A 29 5.09 23.57 -8.94
C LEU A 29 5.14 24.73 -7.95
N ALA A 30 6.16 25.57 -8.05
CA ALA A 30 6.20 26.85 -7.35
C ALA A 30 6.60 27.97 -8.33
N SER A 31 6.09 29.16 -8.08
CA SER A 31 6.28 30.32 -8.95
C SER A 31 6.63 31.54 -8.13
N ASN A 32 7.48 32.40 -8.68
CA ASN A 32 7.92 33.64 -8.08
C ASN A 32 8.51 33.47 -6.67
N VAL A 33 9.23 32.36 -6.45
CA VAL A 33 9.94 32.11 -5.19
C VAL A 33 11.17 33.00 -5.16
N GLN A 34 11.36 33.76 -4.07
CA GLN A 34 12.53 34.63 -3.87
C GLN A 34 13.51 34.06 -2.84
N ASP A 35 13.02 33.16 -1.98
CA ASP A 35 13.82 32.48 -0.97
C ASP A 35 13.20 31.10 -0.66
N PHE A 36 14.03 30.07 -0.60
CA PHE A 36 13.63 28.71 -0.24
C PHE A 36 13.98 28.34 1.20
N SER A 37 14.80 29.13 1.89
CA SER A 37 15.35 28.79 3.21
C SER A 37 14.25 28.54 4.27
N GLU A 38 13.13 29.26 4.15
CA GLU A 38 11.97 29.17 5.05
C GLU A 38 10.79 28.36 4.47
N LEU A 39 10.95 27.72 3.29
CA LEU A 39 9.87 27.01 2.62
C LEU A 39 9.93 25.50 2.81
N GLU A 40 8.82 24.94 3.27
CA GLU A 40 8.55 23.51 3.31
C GLU A 40 7.37 23.16 2.41
N PHE A 41 7.56 22.16 1.56
CA PHE A 41 6.47 21.59 0.76
C PHE A 41 6.00 20.32 1.45
N VAL A 42 4.83 20.39 2.07
CA VAL A 42 4.25 19.28 2.84
C VAL A 42 3.15 18.60 2.03
N VAL A 43 3.32 17.31 1.78
CA VAL A 43 2.30 16.46 1.16
C VAL A 43 1.77 15.49 2.22
N THR A 44 0.46 15.47 2.40
CA THR A 44 -0.23 14.48 3.24
C THR A 44 -1.11 13.61 2.38
N TYR A 45 -1.18 12.32 2.70
CA TYR A 45 -1.96 11.35 1.95
C TYR A 45 -2.42 10.20 2.88
N ASP A 46 -3.35 9.38 2.41
CA ASP A 46 -3.82 8.20 3.14
C ASP A 46 -2.92 6.98 2.83
N PRO A 47 -2.06 6.54 3.78
CA PRO A 47 -1.13 5.44 3.55
C PRO A 47 -1.80 4.07 3.45
N SER A 48 -3.10 3.97 3.76
CA SER A 48 -3.85 2.73 3.56
C SER A 48 -4.24 2.52 2.10
N ARG A 49 -4.39 3.61 1.33
CA ARG A 49 -4.91 3.62 -0.05
C ARG A 49 -3.83 3.81 -1.11
N MET A 50 -2.70 4.43 -0.73
CA MET A 50 -1.60 4.66 -1.66
C MET A 50 -0.25 4.55 -0.96
N GLU A 51 0.74 4.10 -1.71
CA GLU A 51 2.14 3.97 -1.28
C GLU A 51 3.02 4.88 -2.15
N VAL A 52 4.04 5.49 -1.57
CA VAL A 52 5.04 6.23 -2.37
C VAL A 52 5.90 5.23 -3.13
N ALA A 53 5.84 5.28 -4.46
CA ALA A 53 6.68 4.51 -5.36
C ALA A 53 8.05 5.17 -5.57
N ASP A 54 8.05 6.50 -5.63
CA ASP A 54 9.22 7.33 -5.91
C ASP A 54 8.98 8.75 -5.38
N LEU A 55 9.90 9.28 -4.60
CA LEU A 55 9.84 10.64 -4.08
C LEU A 55 10.26 11.68 -5.12
N TYR A 56 10.98 11.28 -6.18
CA TYR A 56 11.53 12.18 -7.18
C TYR A 56 11.82 11.48 -8.52
N ASP A 57 10.88 11.56 -9.47
CA ASP A 57 10.90 10.84 -10.76
C ASP A 57 11.94 11.35 -11.79
N PHE A 58 12.96 12.08 -11.35
CA PHE A 58 14.04 12.60 -12.20
C PHE A 58 15.38 11.88 -11.99
N THR A 59 15.44 10.93 -11.07
CA THR A 59 16.59 10.05 -10.86
C THR A 59 16.40 8.73 -11.61
N PRO A 60 17.49 8.04 -11.99
CA PRO A 60 17.39 6.75 -12.68
C PRO A 60 16.91 5.60 -11.76
N GLN A 61 16.91 5.81 -10.44
CA GLN A 61 16.53 4.82 -9.44
C GLN A 61 15.49 5.41 -8.50
N ALA A 62 14.46 4.63 -8.17
CA ALA A 62 13.38 5.07 -7.29
C ALA A 62 13.89 5.49 -5.90
N ASP A 63 13.50 6.69 -5.48
CA ASP A 63 13.87 7.30 -4.21
C ASP A 63 12.78 7.03 -3.15
N VAL A 64 13.05 6.10 -2.23
CA VAL A 64 12.14 5.74 -1.12
C VAL A 64 12.87 5.78 0.23
N MET A 65 13.61 6.86 0.46
CA MET A 65 14.37 7.08 1.70
C MET A 65 13.53 7.77 2.77
N ALA A 66 13.76 7.43 4.05
CA ALA A 66 13.05 8.03 5.17
C ALA A 66 13.45 9.49 5.42
N ALA A 67 14.73 9.83 5.23
CA ALA A 67 15.20 11.21 5.29
C ALA A 67 16.53 11.38 4.55
N GLY A 68 16.83 12.61 4.13
CA GLY A 68 18.12 12.98 3.56
C GLY A 68 18.00 13.79 2.29
N THR A 69 19.13 14.06 1.64
CA THR A 69 19.16 14.67 0.31
C THR A 69 18.98 13.60 -0.77
N ILE A 70 18.05 13.81 -1.70
CA ILE A 70 17.86 12.93 -2.85
C ILE A 70 19.10 13.01 -3.76
N PRO A 71 19.75 11.86 -4.09
CA PRO A 71 20.96 11.82 -4.90
C PRO A 71 20.85 12.60 -6.21
N GLY A 72 21.86 13.43 -6.50
CA GLY A 72 21.91 14.21 -7.75
C GLY A 72 20.90 15.36 -7.83
N SER A 73 20.17 15.65 -6.74
CA SER A 73 19.24 16.76 -6.65
C SER A 73 19.65 17.76 -5.58
N ASN A 74 18.93 18.87 -5.51
CA ASN A 74 19.01 19.82 -4.42
C ASN A 74 17.79 19.76 -3.48
N LEU A 75 17.13 18.60 -3.42
CA LEU A 75 15.97 18.36 -2.57
C LEU A 75 16.35 17.54 -1.35
N GLU A 76 15.98 18.04 -0.19
CA GLU A 76 15.94 17.26 1.04
C GLU A 76 14.52 16.79 1.31
N VAL A 77 14.41 15.55 1.77
CA VAL A 77 13.13 14.94 2.09
C VAL A 77 13.13 14.41 3.51
N THR A 78 11.97 14.47 4.15
CA THR A 78 11.63 13.68 5.33
C THR A 78 10.31 12.97 5.02
N TYR A 79 10.35 11.65 5.04
CA TYR A 79 9.27 10.77 4.63
C TYR A 79 8.93 9.76 5.71
N GLN A 80 7.64 9.71 6.05
CA GLN A 80 7.00 8.61 6.75
C GLN A 80 5.66 8.31 6.06
N PRO A 81 5.11 7.08 6.15
CA PRO A 81 3.81 6.79 5.57
C PRO A 81 2.75 7.83 5.95
N GLY A 82 2.09 8.40 4.95
CA GLY A 82 1.06 9.43 5.08
C GLY A 82 1.55 10.89 5.14
N LYS A 83 2.86 11.14 5.25
CA LYS A 83 3.43 12.50 5.24
C LYS A 83 4.81 12.57 4.60
N ILE A 84 4.95 13.49 3.65
CA ILE A 84 6.21 13.80 2.97
C ILE A 84 6.49 15.30 3.14
N ILE A 85 7.71 15.65 3.49
CA ILE A 85 8.16 17.04 3.63
C ILE A 85 9.37 17.22 2.73
N PHE A 86 9.32 18.18 1.81
CA PHE A 86 10.46 18.58 0.98
C PHE A 86 10.98 19.96 1.37
N ARG A 87 12.31 20.11 1.36
CA ARG A 87 13.02 21.39 1.40
C ARG A 87 13.95 21.49 0.20
N LYS A 88 13.94 22.61 -0.51
CA LYS A 88 14.77 22.82 -1.71
C LYS A 88 15.97 23.69 -1.37
N LYS A 89 17.18 23.13 -1.48
CA LYS A 89 18.44 23.85 -1.24
C LYS A 89 18.87 24.59 -2.50
N MET A 90 18.40 25.82 -2.67
CA MET A 90 18.75 26.67 -3.80
C MET A 90 18.91 28.11 -3.37
N ASN A 91 20.01 28.75 -3.78
CA ASN A 91 20.18 30.19 -3.64
C ASN A 91 19.52 30.88 -4.84
N ILE A 92 18.71 31.90 -4.57
CA ILE A 92 18.11 32.75 -5.60
C ILE A 92 18.86 34.07 -5.60
N VAL A 93 19.22 34.56 -6.79
CA VAL A 93 19.93 35.83 -6.93
C VAL A 93 19.02 36.96 -6.45
N PRO A 94 19.48 37.87 -5.57
CA PRO A 94 18.66 38.99 -5.10
C PRO A 94 18.08 39.81 -6.26
N GLY A 95 16.80 40.19 -6.15
CA GLY A 95 16.08 40.91 -7.20
C GLY A 95 15.57 40.01 -8.34
N THR A 96 15.79 38.70 -8.27
CA THR A 96 15.22 37.71 -9.20
C THR A 96 14.22 36.80 -8.47
N SER A 97 13.51 35.97 -9.23
CA SER A 97 12.70 34.90 -8.67
C SER A 97 12.83 33.62 -9.47
N TRP A 98 12.59 32.51 -8.79
CA TRP A 98 12.55 31.18 -9.39
C TRP A 98 11.10 30.75 -9.60
N SER A 99 10.83 30.13 -10.74
CA SER A 99 9.57 29.46 -11.04
C SER A 99 9.86 28.15 -11.74
N GLY A 100 9.14 27.08 -11.38
CA GLY A 100 9.29 25.78 -12.01
C GLY A 100 8.80 24.65 -11.11
N GLU A 101 9.27 23.46 -11.44
CA GLU A 101 8.93 22.25 -10.71
C GLU A 101 9.86 22.01 -9.53
N VAL A 102 9.26 21.79 -8.37
CA VAL A 102 9.96 21.41 -7.14
C VAL A 102 10.28 19.93 -7.19
N THR A 103 9.26 19.07 -7.40
CA THR A 103 9.39 17.62 -7.49
C THR A 103 8.17 17.01 -8.19
N THR A 104 8.31 15.81 -8.77
CA THR A 104 7.21 14.89 -9.09
C THR A 104 7.34 13.64 -8.23
N ILE A 105 6.29 13.38 -7.46
CA ILE A 105 6.15 12.19 -6.60
C ILE A 105 5.35 11.15 -7.37
N VAL A 106 5.82 9.92 -7.41
CA VAL A 106 5.08 8.80 -7.97
C VAL A 106 4.48 7.99 -6.82
N PHE A 107 3.16 7.87 -6.82
CA PHE A 107 2.40 6.99 -5.95
C PHE A 107 2.02 5.70 -6.66
N ARG A 108 1.99 4.60 -5.93
CA ARG A 108 1.24 3.40 -6.30
C ARG A 108 -0.14 3.53 -5.65
N ALA A 109 -1.17 3.67 -6.47
CA ALA A 109 -2.56 3.69 -6.02
C ALA A 109 -3.41 2.89 -6.98
N SER A 110 -4.43 2.18 -6.51
CA SER A 110 -5.37 1.50 -7.39
C SER A 110 -6.35 2.51 -7.98
N VAL A 111 -6.38 2.65 -9.31
CA VAL A 111 -7.39 3.48 -10.01
C VAL A 111 -8.68 2.71 -10.30
N THR A 112 -8.65 1.39 -10.17
CA THR A 112 -9.81 0.53 -10.43
C THR A 112 -10.64 0.26 -9.18
N ASP A 113 -9.99 0.11 -8.03
CA ASP A 113 -10.66 -0.16 -6.76
C ASP A 113 -9.87 0.45 -5.59
N PRO A 114 -10.36 1.54 -4.99
CA PRO A 114 -9.67 2.22 -3.91
C PRO A 114 -9.61 1.45 -2.58
N GLU A 115 -10.39 0.37 -2.42
CA GLU A 115 -10.38 -0.47 -1.22
C GLU A 115 -9.35 -1.60 -1.31
N SER A 116 -8.75 -1.81 -2.49
CA SER A 116 -7.70 -2.81 -2.67
C SER A 116 -6.37 -2.36 -2.05
N GLY A 117 -5.58 -3.32 -1.58
CA GLY A 117 -4.30 -3.06 -0.92
C GLY A 117 -3.12 -3.56 -1.75
N PHE A 118 -2.02 -2.78 -1.80
CA PHE A 118 -0.83 -3.17 -2.54
C PHE A 118 -0.05 -4.28 -1.81
N MET A 119 -0.03 -5.49 -2.36
CA MET A 119 0.64 -6.65 -1.76
C MET A 119 1.98 -6.92 -2.43
N LYS A 120 3.06 -6.91 -1.63
CA LYS A 120 4.41 -7.31 -2.03
C LYS A 120 4.91 -8.44 -1.14
N ARG A 121 4.54 -9.68 -1.49
CA ARG A 121 4.96 -10.89 -0.75
C ARG A 121 5.86 -11.78 -1.61
N ILE A 122 6.91 -12.32 -1.00
CA ILE A 122 7.83 -13.24 -1.68
C ILE A 122 7.04 -14.43 -2.23
N GLY A 123 7.24 -14.75 -3.51
CA GLY A 123 6.57 -15.87 -4.18
C GLY A 123 5.11 -15.63 -4.57
N LYS A 124 4.53 -14.46 -4.31
CA LYS A 124 3.19 -14.07 -4.79
C LYS A 124 3.27 -12.96 -5.84
N PRO A 125 2.27 -12.85 -6.75
CA PRO A 125 2.22 -11.75 -7.71
C PRO A 125 2.14 -10.39 -7.00
N GLU A 126 3.04 -9.47 -7.37
CA GLU A 126 2.99 -8.08 -6.92
C GLU A 126 1.83 -7.33 -7.63
N GLY A 127 1.02 -6.61 -6.85
CA GLY A 127 -0.12 -5.85 -7.36
C GLY A 127 -1.09 -5.41 -6.26
N PHE A 128 -2.24 -4.86 -6.65
CA PHE A 128 -3.35 -4.60 -5.72
C PHE A 128 -4.24 -5.83 -5.62
N HIS A 129 -4.52 -6.23 -4.38
CA HIS A 129 -5.28 -7.43 -4.07
C HIS A 129 -6.26 -7.17 -2.93
N PHE A 130 -7.15 -8.14 -2.76
CA PHE A 130 -7.90 -8.34 -1.53
C PHE A 130 -7.47 -9.67 -0.91
N LEU A 131 -7.54 -9.77 0.41
CA LEU A 131 -7.39 -11.01 1.15
C LEU A 131 -8.77 -11.45 1.63
N GLU A 132 -9.08 -12.72 1.45
CA GLU A 132 -10.23 -13.34 2.09
C GLU A 132 -9.74 -14.13 3.31
N HIS A 133 -10.16 -13.68 4.50
CA HIS A 133 -10.01 -14.41 5.74
C HIS A 133 -11.25 -15.29 5.92
N ARG A 134 -11.07 -16.59 5.68
CA ARG A 134 -12.14 -17.56 5.74
C ARG A 134 -12.03 -18.41 6.99
N THR A 135 -13.15 -18.60 7.68
CA THR A 135 -13.29 -19.59 8.75
C THR A 135 -14.22 -20.70 8.28
N VAL A 136 -13.81 -21.94 8.54
CA VAL A 136 -14.54 -23.14 8.12
C VAL A 136 -14.69 -24.06 9.33
N ASP A 137 -15.89 -24.58 9.52
CA ASP A 137 -16.10 -25.72 10.40
C ASP A 137 -15.46 -26.97 9.77
N HIS A 138 -14.45 -27.52 10.44
CA HIS A 138 -13.68 -28.64 9.92
C HIS A 138 -14.50 -29.94 9.80
N LYS A 139 -15.55 -30.11 10.61
CA LYS A 139 -16.31 -31.36 10.69
C LYS A 139 -17.25 -31.54 9.50
N PHE A 140 -17.91 -30.46 9.09
CA PHE A 140 -18.90 -30.49 8.01
C PHE A 140 -18.49 -29.66 6.78
N GLY A 141 -17.34 -28.96 6.83
CA GLY A 141 -16.83 -28.15 5.73
C GLY A 141 -17.65 -26.88 5.47
N ILE A 142 -18.39 -26.41 6.47
CA ILE A 142 -19.27 -25.24 6.33
C ILE A 142 -18.44 -23.97 6.54
N ILE A 143 -18.55 -23.01 5.61
CA ILE A 143 -17.96 -21.68 5.79
C ILE A 143 -18.78 -20.92 6.83
N THR A 144 -18.17 -20.59 7.96
CA THR A 144 -18.81 -19.85 9.07
C THR A 144 -18.42 -18.37 9.09
N ASP A 145 -17.39 -18.00 8.33
CA ASP A 145 -16.98 -16.61 8.12
C ASP A 145 -16.26 -16.42 6.79
N ALA A 146 -16.49 -15.28 6.15
CA ALA A 146 -15.71 -14.78 5.03
C ALA A 146 -15.55 -13.27 5.20
N TYR A 147 -14.33 -12.83 5.54
CA TYR A 147 -14.01 -11.44 5.78
C TYR A 147 -12.97 -10.94 4.80
N ILE A 148 -13.30 -9.87 4.08
CA ILE A 148 -12.43 -9.31 3.05
C ILE A 148 -11.64 -8.15 3.62
N THR A 149 -10.34 -8.10 3.35
CA THR A 149 -9.47 -6.98 3.68
C THR A 149 -8.62 -6.55 2.49
N PRO A 150 -8.10 -5.31 2.48
CA PRO A 150 -7.08 -4.89 1.52
C PRO A 150 -5.83 -5.81 1.57
N GLY A 151 -5.21 -6.05 0.42
CA GLY A 151 -4.02 -6.92 0.23
C GLY A 151 -2.80 -6.60 1.09
N ASN A 152 -2.70 -5.37 1.59
CA ASN A 152 -1.62 -4.86 2.45
C ASN A 152 -1.91 -5.01 3.95
N VAL A 153 -3.06 -5.54 4.35
CA VAL A 153 -3.38 -5.79 5.76
C VAL A 153 -2.63 -7.02 6.28
N ASN A 154 -2.08 -6.88 7.50
CA ASN A 154 -1.40 -7.97 8.19
C ASN A 154 -2.40 -8.99 8.74
N GLU A 155 -2.31 -10.22 8.24
CA GLU A 155 -3.22 -11.34 8.55
C GLU A 155 -3.34 -11.68 10.06
N PRO A 156 -2.25 -11.71 10.86
CA PRO A 156 -2.33 -12.08 12.28
C PRO A 156 -3.17 -11.13 13.14
N VAL A 157 -3.26 -9.85 12.75
CA VAL A 157 -4.05 -8.84 13.45
C VAL A 157 -5.54 -9.11 13.26
N VAL A 158 -5.93 -9.46 12.03
CA VAL A 158 -7.32 -9.71 11.65
C VAL A 158 -7.87 -10.96 12.32
N TYR A 159 -7.06 -12.01 12.44
CA TYR A 159 -7.51 -13.31 12.95
C TYR A 159 -8.15 -13.24 14.33
N ILE A 160 -7.54 -12.52 15.28
CA ILE A 160 -8.06 -12.45 16.66
C ILE A 160 -9.45 -11.84 16.70
N GLU A 161 -9.69 -10.77 15.94
CA GLU A 161 -11.01 -10.15 15.83
C GLU A 161 -12.03 -11.10 15.21
N ARG A 162 -11.62 -11.90 14.21
CA ARG A 162 -12.51 -12.89 13.58
C ARG A 162 -12.84 -14.03 14.52
N LEU A 163 -11.88 -14.52 15.28
CA LEU A 163 -12.11 -15.55 16.29
C LEU A 163 -13.12 -15.07 17.34
N GLN A 164 -12.93 -13.87 17.88
CA GLN A 164 -13.87 -13.30 18.85
C GLN A 164 -15.27 -13.13 18.26
N ARG A 165 -15.36 -12.70 16.99
CA ARG A 165 -16.64 -12.63 16.29
C ARG A 165 -17.31 -14.00 16.21
N GLN A 166 -16.58 -15.07 15.87
CA GLN A 166 -17.13 -16.42 15.81
C GLN A 166 -17.67 -16.88 17.17
N ILE A 167 -16.88 -16.70 18.23
CA ILE A 167 -17.27 -17.02 19.61
C ILE A 167 -18.57 -16.30 19.98
N ASN A 168 -18.64 -14.99 19.72
CA ASN A 168 -19.81 -14.17 20.05
C ASN A 168 -21.05 -14.53 19.21
N THR A 169 -20.85 -14.90 17.94
CA THR A 169 -21.97 -15.17 17.01
C THR A 169 -22.61 -16.52 17.26
N PHE A 170 -21.79 -17.53 17.57
CA PHE A 170 -22.25 -18.91 17.75
C PHE A 170 -22.33 -19.34 19.21
N GLY A 171 -21.95 -18.47 20.15
CA GLY A 171 -21.94 -18.78 21.58
C GLY A 171 -20.98 -19.93 21.92
N LEU A 172 -19.79 -19.94 21.31
CA LEU A 172 -18.80 -21.01 21.51
C LEU A 172 -18.17 -20.87 22.89
N THR A 173 -18.72 -21.55 23.90
CA THR A 173 -18.21 -21.51 25.28
C THR A 173 -17.06 -22.49 25.52
N ASP A 174 -17.00 -23.58 24.75
CA ASP A 174 -16.08 -24.71 24.97
C ASP A 174 -15.10 -24.87 23.79
N LEU A 175 -14.53 -23.77 23.31
CA LEU A 175 -13.57 -23.81 22.21
C LEU A 175 -12.23 -24.41 22.68
N GLU A 176 -11.98 -25.67 22.35
CA GLU A 176 -10.76 -26.39 22.76
C GLU A 176 -9.54 -26.09 21.89
N ALA A 177 -9.74 -25.94 20.57
CA ALA A 177 -8.66 -25.78 19.62
C ALA A 177 -9.09 -25.06 18.34
N VAL A 178 -8.11 -24.45 17.69
CA VAL A 178 -8.24 -23.79 16.38
C VAL A 178 -7.10 -24.27 15.47
N ALA A 179 -7.42 -24.55 14.22
CA ALA A 179 -6.42 -24.87 13.20
C ALA A 179 -6.19 -23.63 12.33
N LEU A 180 -4.92 -23.25 12.17
CA LEU A 180 -4.53 -22.03 11.46
C LEU A 180 -3.60 -22.35 10.30
N ASP A 181 -3.75 -21.61 9.20
CA ASP A 181 -2.76 -21.61 8.14
C ASP A 181 -1.42 -21.07 8.68
N SER A 182 -0.31 -21.53 8.10
CA SER A 182 1.04 -21.12 8.50
C SER A 182 1.26 -19.62 8.49
N GLY A 183 0.53 -18.85 7.66
CA GLY A 183 0.59 -17.39 7.66
C GLY A 183 0.11 -16.72 8.95
N TYR A 184 -0.68 -17.41 9.78
CA TYR A 184 -1.20 -16.88 11.05
C TYR A 184 -0.34 -17.27 12.26
N LEU A 185 0.66 -18.15 12.09
CA LEU A 185 1.50 -18.64 13.17
C LEU A 185 2.50 -17.57 13.63
N THR A 186 2.06 -16.72 14.58
CA THR A 186 2.89 -15.67 15.17
C THR A 186 2.84 -15.72 16.70
N PRO A 187 3.90 -15.26 17.41
CA PRO A 187 3.88 -15.19 18.87
C PRO A 187 2.68 -14.41 19.43
N TYR A 188 2.23 -13.36 18.72
CA TYR A 188 1.05 -12.58 19.08
C TYR A 188 -0.23 -13.42 19.06
N VAL A 189 -0.47 -14.14 17.96
CA VAL A 189 -1.65 -15.00 17.81
C VAL A 189 -1.63 -16.12 18.85
N CYS A 190 -0.50 -16.82 19.01
CA CYS A 190 -0.37 -17.91 19.98
C CYS A 190 -0.72 -17.45 21.41
N LYS A 191 -0.19 -16.29 21.82
CA LYS A 191 -0.50 -15.70 23.13
C LYS A 191 -2.00 -15.39 23.28
N LYS A 192 -2.59 -14.80 22.25
CA LYS A 192 -4.00 -14.38 22.29
C LYS A 192 -5.00 -15.52 22.22
N THR A 193 -4.61 -16.68 21.68
CA THR A 193 -5.45 -17.88 21.68
C THR A 193 -5.35 -18.72 22.95
N THR A 194 -4.40 -18.41 23.84
CA THR A 194 -4.21 -19.12 25.12
C THR A 194 -4.72 -18.34 26.34
N GLU A 195 -5.07 -17.06 26.16
CA GLU A 195 -5.68 -16.18 27.17
C GLU A 195 -7.20 -16.34 27.17
#